data_AF-A0A8T1X3Q4-F1
#
_entry.id   AF-A0A8T1X3Q4-F1
#
_cell.length_a   1.000
_cell.length_b   1.000
_cell.length_c   1.000
_cell.angle_alpha   90.00
_cell.angle_beta   90.00
_cell.angle_gamma   90.00
#
_symmetry.space_group_name_H-M   'P 1'
#
loop_
_entity.id
_entity.type
_entity.pdbx_description
1 polymer ?
#
loop_
_entity_poly.entity_id
_entity_poly.type
_entity_poly.pdbx_seq_one_letter_code
_entity_poly.pdbx_strand_id
1 'polypeptide(L)'
;MGSKKRSGHRDRGVRDRAPVERERRLVKQKEKEVRAVVNRLRALKSVSASDRDAELDACFVEVRRLAVSPKGLVSDAFRKELWPFLLGNCGGGDPVKCTGRNELIAVQNGSETAHRDAAQVEKDVERSLWHCDVARKLKESERRVKRRALTQIILAVLDANDELYYFQGYHDIVSVFLLALGNSPSTVQMVQRISGTYHREPMRSGFDHVMATTRLLFPLLDAADEELFGHLQESGVEPFFALPWMITWFAHQLRRFKDVTRILQLQPQPLQLEL
;
A
#
# COMPACT_ATOMS: atom_id res chain seq x y z
N MET A 1 -39.45 55.25 24.70
CA MET A 1 -37.99 55.38 24.86
C MET A 1 -37.49 54.08 25.47
N GLY A 2 -36.78 53.15 24.85
CA GLY A 2 -35.83 53.20 23.73
C GLY A 2 -34.42 52.97 24.25
N SER A 3 -33.94 51.72 24.28
CA SER A 3 -32.53 51.26 24.20
C SER A 3 -32.37 49.87 24.87
N LYS A 4 -31.58 48.91 24.39
CA LYS A 4 -31.01 48.56 23.08
C LYS A 4 -30.45 47.14 23.28
N LYS A 5 -30.85 46.18 22.44
CA LYS A 5 -30.22 44.86 22.31
C LYS A 5 -28.74 45.03 21.89
N ARG A 6 -27.84 44.23 22.46
CA ARG A 6 -26.53 43.94 21.83
C ARG A 6 -26.41 42.43 21.64
N SER A 7 -26.66 41.99 20.40
CA SER A 7 -26.34 40.64 19.93
C SER A 7 -24.84 40.57 19.62
N GLY A 8 -24.12 39.74 20.36
CA GLY A 8 -22.76 39.35 20.01
C GLY A 8 -22.80 38.29 18.92
N HIS A 9 -22.73 38.69 17.66
CA HIS A 9 -22.47 37.76 16.55
C HIS A 9 -20.96 37.54 16.46
N ARG A 10 -20.49 36.39 16.96
CA ARG A 10 -19.10 35.95 16.78
C ARG A 10 -18.94 35.43 15.34
N ASP A 11 -18.38 36.28 14.50
CA ASP A 11 -17.94 35.90 13.16
C ASP A 11 -16.67 35.03 13.26
N ARG A 12 -16.86 33.70 13.32
CA ARG A 12 -15.78 32.69 13.27
C ARG A 12 -15.65 32.04 11.88
N GLY A 13 -16.19 32.67 10.83
CA GLY A 13 -16.36 32.04 9.52
C GLY A 13 -15.21 32.23 8.51
N VAL A 14 -14.35 33.24 8.69
CA VAL A 14 -13.46 33.72 7.60
C VAL A 14 -12.00 33.28 7.77
N ARG A 15 -11.50 33.14 9.00
CA ARG A 15 -10.06 32.87 9.25
C ARG A 15 -9.61 31.46 8.86
N ASP A 16 -10.50 30.47 8.94
CA ASP A 16 -10.18 29.06 8.64
C ASP A 16 -10.43 28.66 7.17
N ARG A 17 -11.03 29.53 6.36
CA ARG A 17 -11.33 29.21 4.94
C ARG A 17 -10.12 29.34 4.02
N ALA A 18 -9.25 30.33 4.26
CA ALA A 18 -8.11 30.59 3.37
C ALA A 18 -7.09 29.42 3.31
N PRO A 19 -6.72 28.75 4.43
CA PRO A 19 -5.86 27.58 4.38
C PRO A 19 -6.50 26.38 3.66
N VAL A 20 -7.80 26.15 3.90
CA VAL A 20 -8.56 25.05 3.27
C VAL A 20 -8.71 25.27 1.77
N GLU A 21 -8.94 26.51 1.33
CA GLU A 21 -9.04 26.83 -0.09
C GLU A 21 -7.69 26.70 -0.81
N ARG A 22 -6.59 27.13 -0.17
CA ARG A 22 -5.24 26.92 -0.66
C ARG A 22 -4.93 25.42 -0.81
N GLU A 23 -5.28 24.61 0.18
CA GLU A 23 -5.10 23.15 0.12
C GLU A 23 -5.91 22.53 -1.03
N ARG A 24 -7.17 22.95 -1.21
CA ARG A 24 -8.01 22.51 -2.34
C ARG A 24 -7.39 22.87 -3.69
N ARG A 25 -6.82 24.06 -3.83
CA ARG A 25 -6.14 24.48 -5.07
C ARG A 25 -4.92 23.61 -5.36
N LEU A 26 -4.10 23.31 -4.34
CA LEU A 26 -2.96 22.40 -4.47
C LEU A 26 -3.38 20.99 -4.89
N VAL A 27 -4.45 20.46 -4.29
CA VAL A 27 -5.00 19.15 -4.67
C VAL A 27 -5.49 19.15 -6.12
N LYS A 28 -6.26 20.16 -6.55
CA LYS A 28 -6.72 20.25 -7.95
C LYS A 28 -5.58 20.36 -8.95
N GLN A 29 -4.56 21.15 -8.63
CA GLN A 29 -3.35 21.25 -9.46
C GLN A 29 -2.65 19.88 -9.57
N LYS A 30 -2.54 19.17 -8.44
CA LYS A 30 -1.97 17.82 -8.40
C LYS A 30 -2.76 16.83 -9.25
N GLU A 31 -4.09 16.86 -9.17
CA GLU A 31 -4.96 16.02 -10.00
C GLU A 31 -4.76 16.27 -11.49
N LYS A 32 -4.52 17.54 -11.89
CA LYS A 32 -4.23 17.89 -13.28
C LYS A 32 -2.90 17.30 -13.74
N GLU A 33 -1.84 17.40 -12.92
CA GLU A 33 -0.53 16.81 -13.21
C GLU A 33 -0.63 15.28 -13.33
N VAL A 34 -1.23 14.62 -12.35
CA VAL A 34 -1.40 13.15 -12.36
C VAL A 34 -2.20 12.69 -13.58
N ARG A 35 -3.28 13.40 -13.93
CA ARG A 35 -4.09 13.10 -15.11
C ARG A 35 -3.32 13.27 -16.42
N ALA A 36 -2.43 14.26 -16.51
CA ALA A 36 -1.61 14.46 -17.70
C ALA A 36 -0.71 13.25 -17.96
N VAL A 37 -0.05 12.73 -16.92
CA VAL A 37 0.82 11.54 -17.03
C VAL A 37 0.01 10.30 -17.35
N VAL A 38 -1.16 10.11 -16.72
CA VAL A 38 -2.09 9.02 -17.05
C VAL A 38 -2.49 9.05 -18.53
N ASN A 39 -2.80 10.22 -19.09
CA ASN A 39 -3.16 10.34 -20.49
C ASN A 39 -2.00 10.00 -21.42
N ARG A 40 -0.76 10.41 -21.08
CA ARG A 40 0.46 10.00 -21.80
C ARG A 40 0.63 8.49 -21.80
N LEU A 41 0.53 7.85 -20.62
CA LEU A 41 0.61 6.39 -20.49
C LEU A 41 -0.43 5.65 -21.34
N ARG A 42 -1.65 6.18 -21.47
CA ARG A 42 -2.68 5.58 -22.32
C ARG A 42 -2.38 5.74 -23.82
N ALA A 43 -1.79 6.86 -24.22
CA ALA A 43 -1.41 7.15 -25.60
C ALA A 43 -0.23 6.27 -26.09
N LEU A 44 0.60 5.77 -25.17
CA LEU A 44 1.73 4.89 -25.49
C LEU A 44 1.34 3.54 -26.11
N LYS A 45 0.06 3.14 -26.02
CA LYS A 45 -0.42 1.89 -26.62
C LYS A 45 -0.33 1.85 -28.15
N SER A 46 -0.14 3.00 -28.81
CA SER A 46 -0.07 3.14 -30.28
C SER A 46 1.28 3.58 -30.82
N VAL A 47 2.35 3.56 -30.01
CA VAL A 47 3.68 4.09 -30.35
C VAL A 47 4.66 2.96 -30.71
N SER A 48 5.68 3.28 -31.52
CA SER A 48 6.80 2.39 -31.86
C SER A 48 7.52 1.86 -30.59
N ALA A 49 8.11 0.67 -30.63
CA ALA A 49 8.68 0.04 -29.43
C ALA A 49 9.84 0.84 -28.80
N SER A 50 10.75 1.40 -29.62
CA SER A 50 11.92 2.14 -29.11
C SER A 50 11.54 3.48 -28.47
N ASP A 51 10.59 4.22 -29.05
CA ASP A 51 10.13 5.49 -28.48
C ASP A 51 9.25 5.27 -27.24
N ARG A 52 8.57 4.11 -27.19
CA ARG A 52 7.71 3.72 -26.07
C ARG A 52 8.51 3.50 -24.79
N ASP A 53 9.65 2.81 -24.85
CA ASP A 53 10.39 2.44 -23.65
C ASP A 53 11.01 3.67 -22.98
N ALA A 54 11.61 4.60 -23.75
CA ALA A 54 12.12 5.86 -23.23
C ALA A 54 11.01 6.74 -22.60
N GLU A 55 9.83 6.77 -23.21
CA GLU A 55 8.69 7.53 -22.70
C GLU A 55 8.03 6.84 -21.48
N LEU A 56 8.08 5.51 -21.39
CA LEU A 56 7.69 4.76 -20.19
C LEU A 56 8.59 5.10 -19.00
N ASP A 57 9.90 5.16 -19.20
CA ASP A 57 10.87 5.55 -18.18
C ASP A 57 10.63 6.99 -17.72
N ALA A 58 10.43 7.91 -18.65
CA ALA A 58 10.10 9.30 -18.34
C ALA A 58 8.79 9.41 -17.53
N CYS A 59 7.76 8.65 -17.91
CA CYS A 59 6.51 8.57 -17.17
C CYS A 59 6.72 7.95 -15.78
N PHE A 60 7.55 6.91 -15.65
CA PHE A 60 7.86 6.27 -14.38
C PHE A 60 8.48 7.26 -13.38
N VAL A 61 9.52 7.98 -13.82
CA VAL A 61 10.18 9.01 -13.01
C VAL A 61 9.17 10.09 -12.59
N GLU A 62 8.31 10.53 -13.51
CA GLU A 62 7.32 11.56 -13.22
C GLU A 62 6.25 11.07 -12.24
N VAL A 63 5.66 9.89 -12.46
CA VAL A 63 4.68 9.29 -11.52
C VAL A 63 5.30 9.13 -10.14
N ARG A 64 6.56 8.67 -10.06
CA ARG A 64 7.26 8.50 -8.78
C ARG A 64 7.47 9.84 -8.08
N ARG A 65 7.92 10.87 -8.80
CA ARG A 65 8.02 12.25 -8.28
C ARG A 65 6.67 12.73 -7.74
N LEU A 66 5.58 12.49 -8.49
CA LEU A 66 4.24 12.90 -8.07
C LEU A 66 3.76 12.14 -6.83
N ALA A 67 4.01 10.83 -6.75
CA ALA A 67 3.64 9.97 -5.62
C ALA A 67 4.38 10.35 -4.32
N VAL A 68 5.66 10.73 -4.41
CA VAL A 68 6.49 11.12 -3.25
C VAL A 68 6.19 12.54 -2.77
N SER A 69 5.73 13.43 -3.65
CA SER A 69 5.39 14.81 -3.28
C SER A 69 4.16 14.92 -2.33
N PRO A 70 3.91 16.08 -1.70
CA PRO A 70 2.74 16.27 -0.85
C PRO A 70 1.43 15.87 -1.53
N LYS A 71 0.51 15.28 -0.75
CA LYS A 71 -0.78 14.72 -1.19
C LYS A 71 -0.71 13.44 -2.04
N GLY A 72 0.46 13.01 -2.51
CA GLY A 72 0.66 11.79 -3.28
C GLY A 72 -0.20 11.75 -4.55
N LEU A 73 -0.71 10.56 -4.89
CA LEU A 73 -1.56 10.34 -6.08
C LEU A 73 -3.02 10.78 -5.92
N VAL A 74 -3.36 11.49 -4.84
CA VAL A 74 -4.63 12.17 -4.58
C VAL A 74 -5.87 11.27 -4.39
N SER A 75 -6.16 10.31 -5.28
CA SER A 75 -7.41 9.55 -5.28
C SER A 75 -7.19 8.04 -5.49
N ASP A 76 -8.17 7.23 -5.04
CA ASP A 76 -8.18 5.78 -5.29
C ASP A 76 -8.25 5.43 -6.77
N ALA A 77 -8.92 6.25 -7.58
CA ALA A 77 -8.98 6.05 -9.03
C ALA A 77 -7.58 6.16 -9.67
N PHE A 78 -6.79 7.16 -9.27
CA PHE A 78 -5.41 7.28 -9.74
C PHE A 78 -4.52 6.16 -9.19
N ARG A 79 -4.69 5.75 -7.92
CA ARG A 79 -3.95 4.61 -7.36
C ARG A 79 -4.21 3.32 -8.12
N LYS A 80 -5.47 3.04 -8.47
CA LYS A 80 -5.87 1.87 -9.27
C LYS A 80 -5.13 1.78 -10.60
N GLU A 81 -4.87 2.91 -11.21
CA GLU A 81 -4.21 2.99 -12.51
C GLU A 81 -2.68 3.02 -12.39
N LEU A 82 -2.15 3.73 -11.40
CA LEU A 82 -0.72 4.04 -11.32
C LEU A 82 0.07 3.12 -10.40
N TRP A 83 -0.55 2.48 -9.41
CA TRP A 83 0.19 1.51 -8.59
C TRP A 83 0.66 0.28 -9.39
N PRO A 84 -0.14 -0.33 -10.29
CA PRO A 84 0.36 -1.40 -11.14
C PRO A 84 1.54 -0.95 -11.99
N PHE A 85 1.45 0.26 -12.55
CA PHE A 85 2.53 0.88 -13.34
C PHE A 85 3.80 1.07 -12.51
N LEU A 86 3.70 1.62 -11.30
CA LEU A 86 4.83 1.83 -10.39
C LEU A 86 5.50 0.54 -9.94
N LEU A 87 4.75 -0.56 -9.86
CA LEU A 87 5.29 -1.87 -9.55
C LEU A 87 5.88 -2.56 -10.77
N GLY A 88 5.86 -1.96 -11.97
CA GLY A 88 6.41 -2.55 -13.18
C GLY A 88 5.47 -3.54 -13.89
N ASN A 89 4.16 -3.48 -13.63
CA ASN A 89 3.15 -4.25 -14.39
C ASN A 89 2.71 -3.47 -15.63
N CYS A 90 3.68 -2.97 -16.39
CA CYS A 90 3.46 -2.22 -17.63
C CYS A 90 3.08 -3.16 -18.79
N GLY A 91 1.91 -3.78 -18.72
CA GLY A 91 1.12 -4.25 -19.86
C GLY A 91 1.78 -4.97 -21.07
N GLY A 92 2.99 -5.52 -21.00
CA GLY A 92 3.63 -6.04 -22.23
C GLY A 92 4.99 -6.73 -22.13
N GLY A 93 5.54 -7.03 -20.96
CA GLY A 93 6.83 -7.72 -20.83
C GLY A 93 6.80 -8.71 -19.69
N ASP A 94 6.98 -9.99 -20.04
CA ASP A 94 6.85 -11.20 -19.25
C ASP A 94 5.54 -11.37 -18.46
N PRO A 95 4.63 -12.27 -18.91
CA PRO A 95 3.85 -12.97 -17.92
C PRO A 95 4.88 -13.65 -17.00
N VAL A 96 5.03 -13.16 -15.76
CA VAL A 96 5.20 -14.10 -14.64
C VAL A 96 4.22 -15.19 -14.98
N LYS A 97 4.72 -16.40 -15.26
CA LYS A 97 3.92 -17.51 -15.79
C LYS A 97 2.73 -17.69 -14.86
N CYS A 98 1.63 -17.01 -15.14
CA CYS A 98 0.32 -17.35 -14.67
C CYS A 98 -0.05 -18.56 -15.52
N THR A 99 0.62 -19.68 -15.27
CA THR A 99 0.08 -21.02 -15.50
C THR A 99 -1.09 -21.17 -14.52
N GLY A 100 -2.14 -20.41 -14.80
CA GLY A 100 -3.21 -20.09 -13.87
C GLY A 100 -4.28 -19.31 -14.60
N ARG A 101 -4.82 -19.97 -15.63
CA ARG A 101 -6.16 -19.84 -16.21
C ARG A 101 -6.83 -18.47 -16.03
N ASN A 102 -6.92 -17.75 -17.14
CA ASN A 102 -7.64 -16.51 -17.32
C ASN A 102 -9.16 -16.78 -17.20
N GLU A 103 -9.67 -16.94 -15.99
CA GLU A 103 -11.10 -17.06 -15.68
C GLU A 103 -11.30 -16.65 -14.22
N LEU A 104 -12.28 -15.79 -13.98
CA LEU A 104 -12.80 -15.40 -12.67
C LEU A 104 -12.73 -16.56 -11.67
N ILE A 105 -11.92 -16.41 -10.61
CA ILE A 105 -11.97 -17.10 -9.31
C ILE A 105 -12.85 -18.37 -9.32
N ALA A 106 -12.45 -19.35 -10.12
CA ALA A 106 -12.82 -20.72 -9.93
C ALA A 106 -11.56 -21.32 -9.32
N VAL A 107 -11.59 -21.47 -7.99
CA VAL A 107 -10.65 -22.31 -7.27
C VAL A 107 -10.74 -23.68 -7.94
N GLN A 108 -9.86 -23.94 -8.89
CA GLN A 108 -9.68 -25.29 -9.40
C GLN A 108 -8.99 -26.04 -8.27
N ASN A 109 -9.68 -27.08 -7.81
CA ASN A 109 -9.21 -28.11 -6.91
C ASN A 109 -7.90 -28.71 -7.45
N GLY A 110 -6.78 -28.02 -7.25
CA GLY A 110 -5.46 -28.39 -7.75
C GLY A 110 -4.55 -29.05 -6.71
N SER A 111 -5.03 -29.16 -5.47
CA SER A 111 -4.40 -29.94 -4.41
C SER A 111 -5.51 -30.49 -3.53
N GLU A 112 -5.60 -31.81 -3.37
CA GLU A 112 -6.54 -32.44 -2.43
C GLU A 112 -6.23 -32.03 -0.98
N THR A 113 -5.04 -31.48 -0.72
CA THR A 113 -4.61 -30.99 0.58
C THR A 113 -4.60 -29.47 0.64
N ALA A 114 -5.17 -28.90 1.71
CA ALA A 114 -5.11 -27.46 1.96
C ALA A 114 -3.66 -26.96 2.05
N HIS A 115 -3.40 -25.72 1.62
CA HIS A 115 -2.10 -25.07 1.77
C HIS A 115 -1.63 -25.10 3.24
N ARG A 116 -0.32 -25.26 3.47
CA ARG A 116 0.27 -25.38 4.82
C ARG A 116 -0.18 -24.28 5.80
N ASP A 117 -0.34 -23.07 5.29
CA ASP A 117 -0.68 -21.89 6.08
C ASP A 117 -2.19 -21.57 6.11
N ALA A 118 -3.04 -22.36 5.44
CA ALA A 118 -4.45 -22.04 5.22
C ALA A 118 -5.23 -21.80 6.53
N ALA A 119 -5.00 -22.65 7.54
CA ALA A 119 -5.66 -22.53 8.84
C ALA A 119 -5.25 -21.26 9.60
N GLN A 120 -4.00 -20.80 9.44
CA GLN A 120 -3.53 -19.56 10.05
C GLN A 120 -4.12 -18.34 9.33
N VAL A 121 -4.12 -18.36 7.99
CA VAL A 121 -4.72 -17.32 7.16
C VAL A 121 -6.20 -17.14 7.50
N GLU A 122 -6.97 -18.23 7.65
CA GLU A 122 -8.38 -18.17 8.01
C GLU A 122 -8.60 -17.42 9.34
N LYS A 123 -7.89 -17.81 10.39
CA LYS A 123 -8.01 -17.19 11.73
C LYS A 123 -7.64 -15.72 11.73
N ASP A 124 -6.60 -15.35 10.99
CA ASP A 124 -6.15 -13.97 10.90
C ASP A 124 -7.12 -13.10 10.09
N VAL A 125 -7.62 -13.62 8.96
CA VAL A 125 -8.61 -12.92 8.15
C VAL A 125 -9.94 -12.76 8.90
N GLU A 126 -10.34 -13.72 9.72
CA GLU A 126 -11.51 -13.60 10.60
C GLU A 126 -11.39 -12.46 11.62
N ARG A 127 -10.17 -12.07 12.01
CA ARG A 127 -9.90 -10.94 12.91
C ARG A 127 -9.58 -9.62 12.18
N SER A 128 -9.49 -9.65 10.85
CA SER A 128 -9.06 -8.52 10.02
C SER A 128 -10.16 -7.49 9.70
N LEU A 129 -9.77 -6.41 9.02
CA LEU A 129 -10.62 -5.31 8.51
C LEU A 129 -11.29 -4.44 9.59
N TRP A 130 -10.84 -4.46 10.83
CA TRP A 130 -11.41 -3.62 11.91
C TRP A 130 -10.61 -2.36 12.21
N HIS A 131 -9.39 -2.24 11.70
CA HIS A 131 -8.44 -1.24 12.18
C HIS A 131 -8.65 0.15 11.57
N CYS A 132 -8.60 0.27 10.24
CA CYS A 132 -8.62 1.57 9.59
C CYS A 132 -10.02 2.18 9.47
N ASP A 133 -10.09 3.50 9.36
CA ASP A 133 -11.32 4.30 9.27
C ASP A 133 -12.26 3.89 8.12
N VAL A 134 -11.71 3.45 6.99
CA VAL A 134 -12.50 2.89 5.87
C VAL A 134 -13.09 1.54 6.25
N ALA A 135 -12.30 0.64 6.84
CA ALA A 135 -12.72 -0.71 7.15
C ALA A 135 -13.71 -0.77 8.34
N ARG A 136 -13.61 0.18 9.27
CA ARG A 136 -14.58 0.38 10.38
C ARG A 136 -15.98 0.77 9.91
N LYS A 137 -16.12 1.35 8.72
CA LYS A 137 -17.42 1.75 8.15
C LYS A 137 -18.11 0.63 7.37
N LEU A 138 -17.43 -0.49 7.13
CA LEU A 138 -17.99 -1.62 6.39
C LEU A 138 -19.10 -2.28 7.18
N LYS A 139 -20.22 -2.55 6.49
CA LYS A 139 -21.26 -3.45 7.01
C LYS A 139 -20.70 -4.86 7.14
N GLU A 140 -21.28 -5.65 8.04
CA GLU A 140 -20.82 -7.03 8.26
C GLU A 140 -20.89 -7.89 6.99
N SER A 141 -21.93 -7.71 6.15
CA SER A 141 -22.03 -8.40 4.85
C SER A 141 -20.89 -8.02 3.90
N GLU A 142 -20.57 -6.74 3.78
CA GLU A 142 -19.46 -6.24 2.95
C GLU A 142 -18.10 -6.72 3.49
N ARG A 143 -17.95 -6.74 4.81
CA ARG A 143 -16.75 -7.25 5.49
C ARG A 143 -16.54 -8.73 5.18
N ARG A 144 -17.60 -9.56 5.26
CA ARG A 144 -17.53 -10.98 4.89
C ARG A 144 -17.11 -11.19 3.44
N VAL A 145 -17.67 -10.42 2.51
CA VAL A 145 -17.27 -10.47 1.09
C VAL A 145 -15.79 -10.10 0.93
N LYS A 146 -15.32 -9.03 1.58
CA LYS A 146 -13.91 -8.63 1.52
C LYS A 146 -12.98 -9.64 2.19
N ARG A 147 -13.37 -10.27 3.29
CA ARG A 147 -12.59 -11.33 3.94
C ARG A 147 -12.42 -12.54 3.05
N ARG A 148 -13.49 -12.97 2.36
CA ARG A 148 -13.39 -14.05 1.36
C ARG A 148 -12.41 -13.70 0.25
N ALA A 149 -12.50 -12.48 -0.30
CA ALA A 149 -11.55 -12.00 -1.29
C ALA A 149 -10.12 -11.92 -0.75
N LEU A 150 -9.94 -11.50 0.51
CA LEU A 150 -8.64 -11.42 1.17
C LEU A 150 -8.00 -12.81 1.32
N THR A 151 -8.75 -13.80 1.78
CA THR A 151 -8.29 -15.20 1.83
C THR A 151 -7.90 -15.71 0.45
N GLN A 152 -8.73 -15.48 -0.57
CA GLN A 152 -8.45 -15.89 -1.94
C GLN A 152 -7.16 -15.28 -2.50
N ILE A 153 -6.94 -13.98 -2.28
CA ILE A 153 -5.71 -13.30 -2.74
C ILE A 153 -4.49 -13.84 -2.00
N ILE A 154 -4.56 -14.00 -0.67
CA ILE A 154 -3.44 -14.51 0.13
C ILE A 154 -3.05 -15.91 -0.31
N LEU A 155 -4.02 -16.83 -0.39
CA LEU A 155 -3.74 -18.23 -0.78
C LEU A 155 -3.25 -18.32 -2.22
N ALA A 156 -3.81 -17.55 -3.17
CA ALA A 156 -3.32 -17.52 -4.55
C ALA A 156 -1.88 -17.00 -4.67
N VAL A 157 -1.40 -16.18 -3.73
CA VAL A 157 0.00 -15.75 -3.69
C VAL A 157 0.87 -16.85 -3.09
N LEU A 158 0.45 -17.48 -2.00
CA LEU A 158 1.22 -18.53 -1.34
C LEU A 158 1.33 -19.79 -2.21
N ASP A 159 0.22 -20.24 -2.81
CA ASP A 159 0.19 -21.40 -3.72
C ASP A 159 1.05 -21.18 -4.98
N ALA A 160 1.29 -19.92 -5.37
CA ALA A 160 2.14 -19.58 -6.50
C ALA A 160 3.64 -19.45 -6.14
N ASN A 161 3.98 -19.49 -4.83
CA ASN A 161 5.34 -19.26 -4.34
C ASN A 161 5.60 -20.16 -3.11
N ASP A 162 5.97 -21.42 -3.36
CA ASP A 162 6.19 -22.44 -2.31
C ASP A 162 7.26 -22.06 -1.28
N GLU A 163 8.16 -21.15 -1.62
CA GLU A 163 9.21 -20.63 -0.74
C GLU A 163 8.72 -19.57 0.26
N LEU A 164 7.50 -19.03 0.09
CA LEU A 164 6.96 -17.97 0.94
C LEU A 164 6.14 -18.55 2.09
N TYR A 165 6.54 -18.22 3.32
CA TYR A 165 5.86 -18.57 4.55
C TYR A 165 4.95 -17.43 4.98
N TYR A 166 3.69 -17.73 5.31
CA TYR A 166 2.78 -16.74 5.86
C TYR A 166 3.26 -16.26 7.25
N PHE A 167 3.27 -14.94 7.46
CA PHE A 167 3.47 -14.34 8.78
C PHE A 167 2.23 -13.60 9.28
N GLN A 168 2.05 -13.57 10.59
CA GLN A 168 0.95 -12.83 11.22
C GLN A 168 1.15 -11.31 11.01
N GLY A 169 0.24 -10.72 10.26
CA GLY A 169 0.30 -9.31 9.83
C GLY A 169 0.35 -9.13 8.32
N TYR A 170 0.67 -10.18 7.55
CA TYR A 170 0.65 -10.13 6.09
C TYR A 170 -0.75 -9.77 5.56
N HIS A 171 -1.80 -10.29 6.18
CA HIS A 171 -3.19 -9.95 5.84
C HIS A 171 -3.50 -8.44 5.96
N ASP A 172 -2.84 -7.70 6.86
CA ASP A 172 -3.05 -6.25 6.98
C ASP A 172 -2.55 -5.53 5.74
N ILE A 173 -1.40 -5.92 5.18
CA ILE A 173 -0.87 -5.36 3.94
C ILE A 173 -1.79 -5.69 2.76
N VAL A 174 -2.13 -6.96 2.59
CA VAL A 174 -3.00 -7.41 1.48
C VAL A 174 -4.38 -6.73 1.57
N SER A 175 -4.88 -6.46 2.78
CA SER A 175 -6.11 -5.72 2.97
C SER A 175 -6.04 -4.29 2.41
N VAL A 176 -4.88 -3.64 2.47
CA VAL A 176 -4.70 -2.29 1.91
C VAL A 176 -4.82 -2.32 0.38
N PHE A 177 -4.20 -3.31 -0.27
CA PHE A 177 -4.32 -3.52 -1.71
C PHE A 177 -5.77 -3.82 -2.10
N LEU A 178 -6.43 -4.72 -1.36
CA LEU A 178 -7.84 -5.05 -1.60
C LEU A 178 -8.76 -3.82 -1.42
N LEU A 179 -8.52 -2.98 -0.43
CA LEU A 179 -9.33 -1.79 -0.17
C LEU A 179 -9.07 -0.68 -1.20
N ALA A 180 -7.82 -0.47 -1.61
CA ALA A 180 -7.46 0.57 -2.58
C ALA A 180 -7.83 0.17 -4.02
N LEU A 181 -7.59 -1.09 -4.39
CA LEU A 181 -7.68 -1.56 -5.77
C LEU A 181 -8.95 -2.36 -6.05
N GLY A 182 -9.54 -2.97 -5.03
CA GLY A 182 -10.66 -3.90 -5.17
C GLY A 182 -10.19 -5.34 -5.40
N ASN A 183 -11.14 -6.25 -5.56
CA ASN A 183 -10.86 -7.65 -5.89
C ASN A 183 -10.71 -7.77 -7.42
N SER A 184 -9.49 -7.75 -7.92
CA SER A 184 -9.19 -7.80 -9.35
C SER A 184 -7.92 -8.62 -9.62
N PRO A 185 -7.71 -9.15 -10.84
CA PRO A 185 -6.46 -9.82 -11.21
C PRO A 185 -5.24 -8.91 -11.01
N SER A 186 -5.37 -7.61 -11.28
CA SER A 186 -4.31 -6.63 -11.03
C SER A 186 -3.91 -6.57 -9.55
N THR A 187 -4.87 -6.71 -8.64
CA THR A 187 -4.60 -6.73 -7.19
C THR A 187 -3.76 -7.95 -6.81
N VAL A 188 -4.11 -9.14 -7.32
CA VAL A 188 -3.36 -10.38 -7.08
C VAL A 188 -1.94 -10.27 -7.60
N GLN A 189 -1.76 -9.83 -8.85
CA GLN A 189 -0.44 -9.66 -9.46
C GLN A 189 0.46 -8.69 -8.67
N MET A 190 -0.12 -7.59 -8.19
CA MET A 190 0.63 -6.62 -7.39
C MET A 190 1.04 -7.17 -6.04
N VAL A 191 0.13 -7.90 -5.37
CA VAL A 191 0.44 -8.55 -4.10
C VAL A 191 1.52 -9.62 -4.32
N GLN A 192 1.41 -10.46 -5.34
CA GLN A 192 2.44 -11.43 -5.71
C GLN A 192 3.80 -10.76 -5.89
N ARG A 193 3.87 -9.67 -6.67
CA ARG A 193 5.13 -8.96 -6.89
C ARG A 193 5.72 -8.39 -5.61
N ILE A 194 4.90 -7.75 -4.78
CA ILE A 194 5.34 -7.19 -3.50
C ILE A 194 5.82 -8.27 -2.54
N SER A 195 5.18 -9.43 -2.55
CA SER A 195 5.57 -10.58 -1.73
C SER A 195 6.87 -11.21 -2.20
N GLY A 196 7.09 -11.29 -3.52
CA GLY A 196 8.35 -11.76 -4.10
C GLY A 196 9.51 -10.76 -4.01
N THR A 197 9.25 -9.46 -3.80
CA THR A 197 10.30 -8.43 -3.70
C THR A 197 10.46 -7.89 -2.27
N TYR A 198 9.48 -7.12 -1.77
CA TYR A 198 9.59 -6.37 -0.53
C TYR A 198 9.37 -7.20 0.71
N HIS A 199 8.33 -8.03 0.67
CA HIS A 199 7.96 -8.86 1.81
C HIS A 199 8.63 -10.23 1.74
N ARG A 200 9.53 -10.45 0.78
CA ARG A 200 10.25 -11.71 0.64
C ARG A 200 10.99 -12.06 1.93
N GLU A 201 11.70 -11.10 2.52
CA GLU A 201 12.45 -11.33 3.77
C GLU A 201 11.53 -11.64 4.97
N PRO A 202 10.47 -10.86 5.26
CA PRO A 202 9.46 -11.25 6.26
C PRO A 202 8.73 -12.57 6.01
N MET A 203 8.70 -13.05 4.77
CA MET A 203 8.04 -14.30 4.36
C MET A 203 9.02 -15.47 4.22
N ARG A 204 10.26 -15.38 4.70
CA ARG A 204 11.15 -16.54 4.79
C ARG A 204 10.82 -17.40 6.01
N SER A 205 11.40 -18.60 6.06
CA SER A 205 11.38 -19.44 7.26
C SER A 205 12.20 -18.76 8.37
N GLY A 206 11.52 -18.04 9.27
CA GLY A 206 12.15 -17.34 10.39
C GLY A 206 12.35 -15.84 10.14
N PHE A 207 12.66 -15.10 11.22
CA PHE A 207 12.73 -13.64 11.20
C PHE A 207 14.16 -13.08 11.31
N ASP A 208 15.21 -13.90 11.31
CA ASP A 208 16.57 -13.46 11.62
C ASP A 208 17.05 -12.28 10.75
N HIS A 209 16.78 -12.33 9.44
CA HIS A 209 17.09 -11.23 8.52
C HIS A 209 16.30 -9.95 8.83
N VAL A 210 15.01 -10.10 9.18
CA VAL A 210 14.17 -8.96 9.56
C VAL A 210 14.65 -8.37 10.87
N MET A 211 14.99 -9.20 11.85
CA MET A 211 15.55 -8.79 13.15
C MET A 211 16.86 -8.02 12.96
N ALA A 212 17.76 -8.51 12.11
CA ALA A 212 18.99 -7.81 11.77
C ALA A 212 18.71 -6.45 11.13
N THR A 213 17.74 -6.38 10.21
CA THR A 213 17.34 -5.11 9.58
C THR A 213 16.71 -4.16 10.59
N THR A 214 15.87 -4.64 11.51
CA THR A 214 15.26 -3.84 12.58
C THR A 214 16.30 -3.25 13.53
N ARG A 215 17.43 -3.92 13.75
CA ARG A 215 18.55 -3.38 14.55
C ARG A 215 19.22 -2.15 13.95
N LEU A 216 19.11 -1.93 12.64
CA LEU A 216 19.59 -0.70 12.00
C LEU A 216 18.82 0.55 12.44
N LEU A 217 17.66 0.40 13.09
CA LEU A 217 16.91 1.52 13.64
C LEU A 217 17.71 2.29 14.69
N PHE A 218 18.52 1.62 15.51
CA PHE A 218 19.26 2.27 16.60
C PHE A 218 20.41 3.17 16.10
N PRO A 219 21.29 2.73 15.19
CA PRO A 219 22.26 3.63 14.58
C PRO A 219 21.62 4.83 13.85
N LEU A 220 20.46 4.63 13.22
CA LEU A 220 19.72 5.73 12.58
C LEU A 220 19.12 6.69 13.61
N LEU A 221 18.68 6.18 14.75
CA LEU A 221 18.13 6.98 15.83
C LEU A 221 19.22 7.79 16.53
N ASP A 222 20.37 7.17 16.80
CA ASP A 222 21.55 7.84 17.36
C ASP A 222 22.00 9.01 16.48
N ALA A 223 22.08 8.79 15.17
CA ALA A 223 22.44 9.85 14.21
C ALA A 223 21.40 10.98 14.10
N ALA A 224 20.14 10.74 14.49
CA ALA A 224 19.05 11.72 14.38
C ALA A 224 18.73 12.41 15.72
N ASP A 225 18.85 11.70 16.83
CA ASP A 225 18.46 12.09 18.19
C ASP A 225 19.19 11.20 19.22
N GLU A 226 20.40 11.63 19.58
CA GLU A 226 21.29 10.94 20.55
C GLU A 226 20.66 10.85 21.95
N GLU A 227 19.89 11.86 22.38
CA GLU A 227 19.23 11.87 23.70
C GLU A 227 18.18 10.76 23.80
N LEU A 228 17.33 10.64 22.77
CA LEU A 228 16.34 9.57 22.70
C LEU A 228 17.00 8.20 22.58
N PHE A 229 18.07 8.08 21.80
CA PHE A 229 18.83 6.84 21.70
C PHE A 229 19.43 6.42 23.04
N GLY A 230 20.07 7.34 23.77
CA GLY A 230 20.63 7.08 25.10
C GLY A 230 19.57 6.56 26.08
N HIS A 231 18.39 7.19 26.10
CA HIS A 231 17.28 6.75 26.95
C HIS A 231 16.80 5.33 26.63
N LEU A 232 16.69 4.98 25.34
CA LEU A 232 16.30 3.63 24.92
C LEU A 232 17.40 2.61 25.22
N GLN A 233 18.66 2.97 25.03
CA GLN A 233 19.81 2.10 25.32
C GLN A 233 19.87 1.77 26.82
N GLU A 234 19.68 2.75 27.70
CA GLU A 234 19.64 2.54 29.16
C GLU A 234 18.52 1.59 29.60
N SER A 235 17.41 1.57 28.86
CA SER A 235 16.29 0.67 29.14
C SER A 235 16.56 -0.81 28.79
N GLY A 236 17.63 -1.10 28.04
CA GLY A 236 17.96 -2.45 27.58
C GLY A 236 16.98 -3.04 26.55
N VAL A 237 16.12 -2.20 25.96
CA VAL A 237 15.13 -2.61 24.95
C VAL A 237 15.82 -2.76 23.60
N GLU A 238 15.60 -3.91 22.95
CA GLU A 238 15.96 -4.09 21.53
C GLU A 238 14.92 -3.39 20.62
N PRO A 239 15.28 -2.98 19.39
CA PRO A 239 14.38 -2.23 18.49
C PRO A 239 13.19 -3.04 17.94
N PHE A 240 12.91 -4.23 18.47
CA PHE A 240 11.83 -5.11 18.01
C PHE A 240 10.43 -4.56 18.24
N PHE A 241 10.26 -3.50 19.04
CA PHE A 241 9.01 -2.74 19.09
C PHE A 241 8.62 -2.17 17.71
N ALA A 242 9.59 -1.93 16.82
CA ALA A 242 9.38 -1.44 15.47
C ALA A 242 9.08 -2.56 14.45
N LEU A 243 9.24 -3.83 14.83
CA LEU A 243 9.02 -4.96 13.93
C LEU A 243 7.64 -4.93 13.27
N PRO A 244 6.52 -4.75 14.00
CA PRO A 244 5.20 -4.70 13.38
C PRO A 244 5.07 -3.55 12.38
N TRP A 245 5.78 -2.44 12.59
CA TRP A 245 5.75 -1.29 11.69
C TRP A 245 6.42 -1.62 10.37
N MET A 246 7.57 -2.27 10.43
CA MET A 246 8.38 -2.65 9.28
C MET A 246 7.68 -3.72 8.44
N ILE A 247 7.25 -4.82 9.06
CA ILE A 247 6.70 -5.97 8.33
C ILE A 247 5.26 -5.77 7.85
N THR A 248 4.55 -4.75 8.35
CA THR A 248 3.18 -4.42 7.89
C THR A 248 3.10 -3.08 7.16
N TRP A 249 4.24 -2.41 6.92
CA TRP A 249 4.27 -1.04 6.39
C TRP A 249 3.31 -0.09 7.12
N PHE A 250 3.30 -0.17 8.45
CA PHE A 250 2.40 0.56 9.35
C PHE A 250 0.89 0.31 9.12
N ALA A 251 0.49 -0.63 8.26
CA ALA A 251 -0.91 -0.92 7.98
C ALA A 251 -1.67 -1.38 9.23
N HIS A 252 -0.99 -2.07 10.14
CA HIS A 252 -1.55 -2.51 11.41
C HIS A 252 -1.68 -1.39 12.46
N GLN A 253 -0.95 -0.27 12.32
CA GLN A 253 -0.86 0.77 13.37
C GLN A 253 -1.62 2.04 13.01
N LEU A 254 -1.58 2.46 11.75
CA LEU A 254 -2.22 3.70 11.34
C LEU A 254 -3.73 3.53 11.14
N ARG A 255 -4.49 4.38 11.84
CA ARG A 255 -5.97 4.35 11.80
C ARG A 255 -6.57 4.97 10.55
N ARG A 256 -5.85 5.88 9.89
CA ARG A 256 -6.35 6.59 8.70
C ARG A 256 -5.84 5.90 7.45
N PHE A 257 -6.76 5.38 6.65
CA PHE A 257 -6.44 4.66 5.43
C PHE A 257 -5.65 5.53 4.44
N LYS A 258 -5.91 6.84 4.40
CA LYS A 258 -5.14 7.77 3.57
C LYS A 258 -3.65 7.79 3.95
N ASP A 259 -3.34 7.65 5.24
CA ASP A 259 -1.97 7.76 5.76
C ASP A 259 -1.22 6.45 5.47
N VAL A 260 -1.89 5.29 5.65
CA VAL A 260 -1.35 3.97 5.23
C VAL A 260 -1.04 3.95 3.73
N THR A 261 -2.03 4.28 2.90
CA THR A 261 -1.86 4.30 1.44
C THR A 261 -0.84 5.34 0.97
N ARG A 262 -0.56 6.38 1.76
CA ARG A 262 0.50 7.35 1.49
C ARG A 262 1.89 6.76 1.73
N ILE A 263 2.06 5.96 2.79
CA ILE A 263 3.32 5.24 3.08
C ILE A 263 3.60 4.20 2.00
N LEU A 264 2.58 3.46 1.54
CA LEU A 264 2.75 2.49 0.45
C LEU A 264 3.28 3.15 -0.84
N GLN A 265 2.87 4.39 -1.13
CA GLN A 265 3.38 5.15 -2.27
C GLN A 265 4.83 5.61 -2.12
N LEU A 266 5.34 5.68 -0.88
CA LEU A 266 6.73 6.07 -0.58
C LEU A 266 7.70 4.91 -0.64
N GLN A 267 7.20 3.67 -0.65
CA GLN A 267 8.08 2.51 -0.65
C GLN A 267 9.01 2.60 -1.88
N PRO A 268 10.27 2.14 -1.72
CA PRO A 268 11.12 1.87 -2.87
C PRO A 268 10.30 1.08 -3.91
N GLN A 269 10.54 1.32 -5.19
CA GLN A 269 10.04 0.41 -6.24
C GLN A 269 11.21 -0.44 -6.68
N PRO A 270 10.99 -1.73 -7.02
CA PRO A 270 12.10 -2.62 -7.26
C PRO A 270 12.84 -1.96 -8.40
N LEU A 271 14.10 -1.57 -8.15
CA LEU A 271 14.95 -1.19 -9.26
C LEU A 271 14.83 -2.36 -10.23
N GLN A 272 14.45 -2.08 -11.47
CA GLN A 272 14.65 -3.03 -12.56
C GLN A 272 16.16 -3.19 -12.66
N LEU A 273 16.73 -3.96 -11.74
CA LEU A 273 18.06 -4.53 -11.87
C LEU A 273 17.83 -5.64 -12.89
N GLU A 274 17.89 -5.26 -14.15
CA GLU A 274 18.29 -6.20 -15.19
C GLU A 274 19.68 -6.71 -14.76
N LEU A 275 19.71 -7.97 -14.33
CA LEU A 275 20.90 -8.80 -14.21
C LEU A 275 20.82 -9.89 -15.26
#